data_AF-A0A6J6F0Z4-F1
#
_entry.id   AF-A0A6J6F0Z4-F1
#
_cell.length_a   1.000
_cell.length_b   1.000
_cell.length_c   1.000
_cell.angle_alpha   90.00
_cell.angle_beta   90.00
_cell.angle_gamma   90.00
#
_symmetry.space_group_name_H-M   'P 1'
#
loop_
_entity.id
_entity.type
_entity.pdbx_description
1 polymer ?
#
loop_
_entity_poly.entity_id
_entity_poly.type
_entity_poly.pdbx_seq_one_letter_code
_entity_poly.pdbx_strand_id
1 'polypeptide(L)'
;MLSYIPQGKSGLDPEVQKKMPKNLRPTSGFKNSYQRIVGSAPSPTITRNFTTPSSANCIHPTQDRALSIREGARCQSFPDWFYFLGTTDEKRLQIGNAVPPLLGKAIGESILNAIESAKKVKTKA
;
A
#
# COMPACT_ATOMS: atom_id res chain seq x y z
N MET A 1 -11.60 -0.59 -19.03
CA MET A 1 -11.08 0.68 -18.48
C MET A 1 -9.63 0.50 -18.04
N LEU A 2 -9.35 -0.37 -17.06
CA LEU A 2 -8.01 -0.49 -16.45
C LEU A 2 -6.89 -0.83 -17.45
N SER A 3 -7.20 -1.64 -18.48
CA SER A 3 -6.29 -2.02 -19.56
C SER A 3 -5.67 -0.84 -20.32
N TYR A 4 -6.31 0.33 -20.29
CA TYR A 4 -5.84 1.55 -20.97
C TYR A 4 -4.89 2.40 -20.11
N ILE A 5 -4.77 2.08 -18.83
CA ILE A 5 -4.03 2.87 -17.84
C ILE A 5 -2.62 2.25 -17.72
N PRO A 6 -1.56 2.89 -18.22
CA PRO A 6 -0.19 2.40 -18.03
C PRO A 6 0.30 2.66 -16.59
N GLN A 7 1.41 2.03 -16.21
CA GLN A 7 2.03 2.25 -14.89
C GLN A 7 2.32 3.73 -14.65
N GLY A 8 2.05 4.21 -13.43
CA GLY A 8 2.27 5.58 -12.99
C GLY A 8 1.18 6.58 -13.39
N LYS A 9 0.32 6.23 -14.36
CA LYS A 9 -0.78 7.08 -14.82
C LYS A 9 -2.10 6.73 -14.13
N SER A 10 -3.03 7.67 -14.16
CA SER A 10 -4.39 7.54 -13.63
C SER A 10 -5.45 7.49 -14.75
N GLY A 11 -6.66 7.04 -14.39
CA GLY A 11 -7.79 7.04 -15.31
C GLY A 11 -8.26 8.44 -15.72
N LEU A 12 -7.82 9.48 -15.00
CA LEU A 12 -8.12 10.88 -15.28
C LEU A 12 -7.02 11.58 -16.10
N ASP A 13 -5.88 10.92 -16.35
CA ASP A 13 -4.82 11.52 -17.16
C ASP A 13 -5.32 11.80 -18.59
N PRO A 14 -5.13 13.03 -19.12
CA PRO A 14 -5.62 13.39 -20.45
C PRO A 14 -5.10 12.48 -21.57
N GLU A 15 -3.84 12.03 -21.47
CA GLU A 15 -3.23 11.10 -22.43
C GLU A 15 -3.89 9.72 -22.41
N VAL A 16 -4.28 9.25 -21.23
CA VAL A 16 -4.99 7.99 -21.03
C VAL A 16 -6.42 8.12 -21.56
N GLN A 17 -7.10 9.22 -21.23
CA GLN A 17 -8.46 9.47 -21.71
C GLN A 17 -8.55 9.57 -23.23
N LYS A 18 -7.56 10.16 -23.91
CA LYS A 18 -7.50 10.21 -25.38
C LYS A 18 -7.55 8.83 -26.02
N LYS A 19 -6.90 7.84 -25.40
CA LYS A 19 -6.84 6.44 -25.88
C LYS A 19 -8.02 5.58 -25.42
N MET A 20 -8.80 6.05 -24.44
CA MET A 20 -9.90 5.32 -23.84
C MET A 20 -11.26 5.72 -24.49
N PRO A 21 -12.14 4.77 -24.82
CA PRO A 21 -13.46 5.10 -25.37
C PRO A 21 -14.30 5.88 -24.36
N LYS A 22 -15.11 6.83 -24.85
CA LYS A 22 -15.81 7.83 -24.01
C LYS A 22 -16.69 7.22 -22.92
N ASN A 23 -17.33 6.08 -23.19
CA ASN A 23 -18.20 5.37 -22.25
C ASN A 23 -17.45 4.72 -21.06
N LEU A 24 -16.13 4.54 -21.17
CA LEU A 24 -15.30 3.96 -20.11
C LEU A 24 -14.54 5.04 -19.32
N ARG A 25 -14.68 6.31 -19.67
CA ARG A 25 -13.96 7.40 -19.01
C ARG A 25 -14.63 7.72 -17.67
N PRO A 26 -13.85 7.87 -16.57
CA PRO A 26 -14.40 8.33 -15.31
C PRO A 26 -14.85 9.79 -15.48
N THR A 27 -16.09 10.08 -15.11
CA THR A 27 -16.69 11.42 -15.24
C THR A 27 -16.08 12.41 -14.24
N SER A 28 -15.75 11.92 -13.04
CA SER A 28 -15.17 12.69 -11.95
C SER A 28 -14.30 11.79 -11.08
N GLY A 29 -13.43 12.40 -10.28
CA GLY A 29 -12.52 11.69 -9.39
C GLY A 29 -11.38 12.58 -8.94
N PHE A 30 -10.55 12.02 -8.06
CA PHE A 30 -9.31 12.65 -7.67
C PHE A 30 -8.22 12.36 -8.71
N LYS A 31 -7.14 13.14 -8.70
CA LYS A 31 -6.02 12.95 -9.66
C LYS A 31 -5.44 11.53 -9.63
N ASN A 32 -5.49 10.86 -8.48
CA ASN A 32 -5.01 9.50 -8.26
C ASN A 32 -6.10 8.41 -8.44
N SER A 33 -7.33 8.77 -8.81
CA SER A 33 -8.39 7.80 -9.05
C SER A 33 -8.02 6.91 -10.23
N TYR A 34 -8.13 5.60 -10.01
CA TYR A 34 -7.70 4.57 -10.95
C TYR A 34 -6.22 4.68 -11.34
N GLN A 35 -5.36 5.09 -10.42
CA GLN A 35 -3.92 5.12 -10.67
C GLN A 35 -3.28 3.73 -10.57
N ARG A 36 -2.41 3.42 -11.53
CA ARG A 36 -1.63 2.19 -11.57
C ARG A 36 -0.26 2.38 -10.93
N ILE A 37 0.10 1.45 -10.06
CA ILE A 37 1.39 1.44 -9.37
C ILE A 37 2.52 1.19 -10.37
N VAL A 38 3.65 1.86 -10.17
CA VAL A 38 4.90 1.56 -10.87
C VAL A 38 5.65 0.48 -10.10
N GLY A 39 5.87 -0.69 -10.72
CA GLY A 39 6.43 -1.85 -10.03
C GLY A 39 7.87 -1.67 -9.52
N SER A 40 8.62 -0.74 -10.12
CA SER A 40 10.00 -0.41 -9.73
C SER A 40 10.10 0.75 -8.74
N ALA A 41 8.98 1.40 -8.39
CA ALA A 41 8.96 2.52 -7.46
C ALA A 41 8.51 2.07 -6.06
N PRO A 42 8.77 2.86 -5.01
CA PRO A 42 8.20 2.61 -3.69
C PRO A 42 6.67 2.49 -3.75
N SER A 43 6.12 1.57 -2.96
CA SER A 43 4.67 1.41 -2.84
C SER A 43 4.02 2.71 -2.38
N PRO A 44 2.83 3.07 -2.90
CA PRO A 44 2.00 4.08 -2.27
C PRO A 44 1.58 3.62 -0.86
N THR A 45 1.10 4.57 -0.06
CA THR A 45 0.57 4.27 1.28
C THR A 45 -0.59 3.27 1.18
N ILE A 46 -0.44 2.13 1.84
CA ILE A 46 -1.49 1.12 1.97
C ILE A 46 -2.51 1.62 2.98
N THR A 47 -3.65 2.12 2.50
CA THR A 47 -4.79 2.57 3.32
C THR A 47 -5.86 1.49 3.37
N ARG A 48 -6.89 1.60 4.21
CA ARG A 48 -8.06 0.67 4.22
C ARG A 48 -8.68 0.39 2.84
N ASN A 49 -8.53 1.30 1.88
CA ASN A 49 -9.13 1.21 0.55
C ASN A 49 -8.12 0.77 -0.53
N PHE A 50 -7.01 0.13 -0.15
CA PHE A 50 -5.98 -0.36 -1.10
C PHE A 50 -6.49 -1.43 -2.10
N THR A 51 -7.75 -1.85 -2.00
CA THR A 51 -8.41 -2.74 -2.96
C THR A 51 -9.46 -2.03 -3.81
N THR A 52 -9.60 -0.71 -3.67
CA THR A 52 -10.66 0.11 -4.27
C THR A 52 -10.05 1.10 -5.26
N PRO A 53 -9.96 0.74 -6.56
CA PRO A 53 -9.27 1.53 -7.58
C PRO A 53 -9.76 2.98 -7.72
N SER A 54 -11.03 3.26 -7.44
CA SER A 54 -11.58 4.62 -7.55
C SER A 54 -11.02 5.60 -6.51
N SER A 55 -10.54 5.09 -5.36
CA SER A 55 -10.16 5.91 -4.21
C SER A 55 -8.68 5.90 -3.87
N ALA A 56 -7.93 4.90 -4.36
CA ALA A 56 -6.53 4.71 -4.00
C ALA A 56 -5.67 4.41 -5.24
N ASN A 57 -4.40 4.81 -5.17
CA ASN A 57 -3.37 4.34 -6.09
C ASN A 57 -3.06 2.88 -5.76
N CYS A 58 -3.84 1.96 -6.31
CA CYS A 58 -3.82 0.57 -5.89
C CYS A 58 -4.03 -0.44 -7.00
N ILE A 59 -3.98 -0.03 -8.26
CA ILE A 59 -4.03 -0.97 -9.38
C ILE A 59 -2.68 -1.67 -9.52
N HIS A 60 -2.72 -2.99 -9.67
CA HIS A 60 -1.54 -3.83 -9.83
C HIS A 60 -0.67 -3.37 -11.02
N PRO A 61 0.68 -3.39 -10.94
CA PRO A 61 1.54 -2.85 -12.01
C PRO A 61 1.34 -3.46 -13.40
N THR A 62 0.95 -4.74 -13.47
CA THR A 62 0.82 -5.48 -14.74
C THR A 62 -0.54 -6.13 -14.96
N GLN A 63 -1.45 -6.08 -13.99
CA GLN A 63 -2.73 -6.80 -14.05
C GLN A 63 -3.89 -5.83 -13.91
N ASP A 64 -5.01 -6.09 -14.59
CA ASP A 64 -6.18 -5.21 -14.59
C ASP A 64 -7.08 -5.44 -13.38
N ARG A 65 -6.49 -5.33 -12.19
CA ARG A 65 -7.16 -5.46 -10.90
C ARG A 65 -6.48 -4.58 -9.84
N ALA A 66 -7.18 -4.35 -8.74
CA ALA A 66 -6.56 -3.80 -7.54
C ALA A 66 -5.54 -4.79 -6.93
N LEU A 67 -4.72 -4.29 -6.00
CA LEU A 67 -3.90 -5.13 -5.14
C LEU A 67 -4.78 -6.13 -4.38
N SER A 68 -4.26 -7.33 -4.21
CA SER A 68 -4.82 -8.37 -3.35
C SER A 68 -4.46 -8.10 -1.89
N ILE A 69 -5.20 -8.74 -0.97
CA ILE A 69 -4.93 -8.69 0.47
C ILE A 69 -3.46 -9.02 0.78
N ARG A 70 -2.93 -10.07 0.16
CA ARG A 70 -1.54 -10.49 0.39
C ARG A 70 -0.52 -9.49 -0.17
N GLU A 71 -0.78 -8.90 -1.33
CA GLU A 71 0.11 -7.86 -1.87
C GLU A 71 0.16 -6.62 -0.97
N GLY A 72 -1.00 -6.17 -0.47
CA GLY A 72 -1.06 -5.08 0.51
C GLY A 72 -0.33 -5.41 1.81
N ALA A 73 -0.48 -6.64 2.32
CA ALA A 73 0.23 -7.11 3.50
C ALA A 73 1.75 -7.11 3.31
N ARG A 74 2.24 -7.56 2.13
CA ARG A 74 3.68 -7.51 1.81
C ARG A 74 4.21 -6.09 1.72
N CYS A 75 3.45 -5.16 1.14
CA CYS A 75 3.81 -3.75 1.12
C CYS A 75 3.91 -3.17 2.55
N GLN A 76 3.06 -3.64 3.46
CA GLN A 76 3.14 -3.34 4.90
C GLN A 76 4.18 -4.18 5.65
N SER A 77 5.08 -4.88 4.95
CA SER A 77 6.15 -5.71 5.53
C SER A 77 5.69 -6.88 6.41
N PHE A 78 4.44 -7.32 6.28
CA PHE A 78 3.99 -8.53 6.95
C PHE A 78 4.64 -9.76 6.31
N PRO A 79 5.11 -10.72 7.13
CA PRO A 79 5.61 -11.98 6.61
C PRO A 79 4.46 -12.80 6.01
N ASP A 80 4.78 -13.61 5.00
CA ASP A 80 3.77 -14.38 4.25
C ASP A 80 3.05 -15.43 5.11
N TRP A 81 3.69 -15.92 6.18
CA TRP A 81 3.10 -16.84 7.15
C TRP A 81 2.08 -16.16 8.09
N PHE A 82 2.01 -14.83 8.15
CA PHE A 82 1.06 -14.14 9.01
C PHE A 82 -0.36 -14.23 8.42
N TYR A 83 -1.31 -14.74 9.21
CA TYR A 83 -2.69 -14.90 8.81
C TYR A 83 -3.57 -13.78 9.39
N PHE A 84 -4.27 -13.08 8.50
CA PHE A 84 -5.33 -12.14 8.88
C PHE A 84 -6.67 -12.88 8.95
N LEU A 85 -7.43 -12.65 10.01
CA LEU A 85 -8.72 -13.30 10.28
C LEU A 85 -9.90 -12.39 9.93
N GLY A 86 -11.08 -12.98 9.78
CA GLY A 86 -12.33 -12.28 9.46
C GLY A 86 -12.66 -12.23 7.97
N THR A 87 -13.59 -11.34 7.62
CA THR A 87 -14.01 -11.02 6.26
C THR A 87 -12.92 -10.29 5.48
N THR A 88 -13.09 -10.19 4.16
CA THR A 88 -12.16 -9.47 3.30
C THR A 88 -12.01 -8.00 3.71
N ASP A 89 -13.09 -7.35 4.13
CA ASP A 89 -13.06 -5.94 4.56
C ASP A 89 -12.36 -5.75 5.91
N GLU A 90 -12.56 -6.66 6.85
CA GLU A 90 -11.83 -6.64 8.12
C GLU A 90 -10.33 -6.86 7.92
N LYS A 91 -9.94 -7.73 6.99
CA LYS A 91 -8.52 -7.92 6.63
C LYS A 91 -7.93 -6.65 6.02
N ARG A 92 -8.68 -5.95 5.15
CA ARG A 92 -8.25 -4.66 4.58
C ARG A 92 -8.03 -3.63 5.68
N LEU A 93 -8.93 -3.57 6.65
CA LEU A 93 -8.83 -2.66 7.79
C LEU A 93 -7.62 -2.97 8.67
N GLN A 94 -7.39 -4.25 9.00
CA GLN A 94 -6.23 -4.69 9.76
C GLN A 94 -4.92 -4.28 9.08
N ILE A 95 -4.78 -4.53 7.77
CA ILE A 95 -3.57 -4.21 7.01
C ILE A 95 -3.38 -2.70 6.84
N GLY A 96 -4.45 -1.98 6.49
CA GLY A 96 -4.39 -0.54 6.22
C GLY A 96 -4.12 0.32 7.45
N ASN A 97 -4.52 -0.13 8.63
CA ASN A 97 -4.30 0.59 9.89
C ASN A 97 -3.05 0.12 10.66
N ALA A 98 -2.43 -0.99 10.25
CA ALA A 98 -1.26 -1.53 10.93
C ALA A 98 -0.01 -0.65 10.74
N VAL A 99 0.85 -0.68 11.76
CA VAL A 99 2.24 -0.25 11.65
C VAL A 99 3.03 -1.40 10.97
N PRO A 100 3.87 -1.11 9.97
CA PRO A 100 4.68 -2.14 9.32
C PRO A 100 5.57 -2.91 10.32
N PRO A 101 5.57 -4.26 10.35
CA PRO A 101 6.40 -5.03 11.28
C PRO A 101 7.90 -4.71 11.21
N LEU A 102 8.47 -4.44 10.03
CA LEU A 102 9.89 -4.06 9.93
C LEU A 102 10.18 -2.69 10.57
N LEU A 103 9.23 -1.74 10.46
CA LEU A 103 9.34 -0.46 11.15
C LEU A 103 9.23 -0.65 12.67
N GLY A 104 8.26 -1.45 13.12
CA GLY A 104 8.10 -1.79 14.53
C GLY A 104 9.36 -2.45 15.12
N LYS A 105 9.98 -3.38 14.37
CA LYS A 105 11.24 -4.02 14.74
C LYS A 105 12.37 -3.00 14.91
N ALA A 106 12.58 -2.12 13.93
CA ALA A 106 13.65 -1.12 13.98
C ALA A 106 13.50 -0.17 15.19
N ILE A 107 12.26 0.25 15.48
CA ILE A 107 11.97 1.07 16.68
C ILE A 107 12.24 0.27 17.96
N GLY A 108 11.80 -0.99 18.01
CA GLY A 108 12.03 -1.87 19.16
C GLY A 108 13.51 -2.09 19.46
N GLU A 109 14.32 -2.36 18.43
CA GLU A 109 15.77 -2.50 18.55
C GLU A 109 16.42 -1.21 19.07
N SER A 110 16.00 -0.05 18.58
CA SER A 110 16.48 1.25 19.08
C SER A 110 16.18 1.45 20.57
N ILE A 111 14.99 1.06 21.02
CA ILE A 111 14.59 1.16 22.44
C ILE A 111 15.42 0.21 23.30
N LEU A 112 15.61 -1.04 22.86
CA LEU A 112 16.42 -2.03 23.58
C LEU A 112 17.87 -1.54 23.75
N ASN A 113 18.47 -1.02 22.68
CA ASN A 113 19.83 -0.46 22.72
C ASN A 113 19.96 0.69 23.73
N ALA A 114 18.94 1.56 23.80
CA ALA A 114 18.91 2.66 24.75
C ALA A 114 18.83 2.15 26.21
N ILE A 115 17.99 1.14 26.46
CA ILE A 115 17.84 0.52 27.78
C ILE A 115 19.16 -0.16 28.23
N GLU A 116 19.82 -0.90 27.33
CA GLU A 116 21.09 -1.55 27.63
C GLU A 116 22.20 -0.55 27.92
N SER A 117 22.26 0.54 27.15
CA SER A 117 23.22 1.62 27.36
C SER A 117 23.02 2.27 28.73
N ALA A 118 21.77 2.54 29.12
CA ALA A 118 21.44 3.10 30.43
C ALA A 118 21.83 2.18 31.61
N LYS A 119 21.69 0.85 31.44
CA LYS A 119 22.11 -0.13 32.47
C LYS A 119 23.63 -0.11 32.70
N LYS A 120 24.43 -0.06 31.63
CA LYS A 120 25.90 -0.03 31.70
C LYS A 120 26.44 1.21 32.43
N VAL A 121 25.75 2.35 32.31
CA VAL A 121 26.11 3.59 33.04
C VAL A 121 25.92 3.41 34.54
N LYS A 122 24.85 2.74 34.98
CA LYS A 122 24.55 2.54 36.41
C LYS A 122 25.47 1.53 37.10
N THR A 123 26.12 0.63 36.38
CA THR A 123 27.00 -0.41 36.96
C THR A 123 28.45 0.05 37.13
N LYS A 124 28.80 1.23 36.60
CA LYS A 124 30.15 1.82 36.72
C LYS A 124 30.25 2.89 37.83
N ALA A 125 29.23 3.01 38.67
CA ALA A 125 29.18 3.91 39.83
C ALA A 125 29.37 3.12 41.12
#